data_AF-A0A2N3B5V1-F1
#
_entry.id   AF-A0A2N3B5V1-F1
#
_cell.length_a   1.000
_cell.length_b   1.000
_cell.length_c   1.000
_cell.angle_alpha   90.00
_cell.angle_beta   90.00
_cell.angle_gamma   90.00
#
_symmetry.space_group_name_H-M   'P 1'
#
loop_
_entity.id
_entity.type
_entity.pdbx_description
1 polymer ?
#
loop_
_entity_poly.entity_id
_entity_poly.type
_entity_poly.pdbx_seq_one_letter_code
_entity_poly.pdbx_strand_id
1 'polypeptide(L)'
;MPRNRHAERHLVHRIGWLRAAVLGANDGVVSTASLIVGVAAAGSGRPEILIAGLAGLVAGAMSMAAGEYVSVSSQADTEAADLAREQTELASDPTGELQELTGIYAARGLDPSLARQVAEQLTAKDPLGSHLRDELGISEIVSAAPVQAAFVSAATFAAGAAVPLGVAALAPATHITVWVAGATLVALAGLGG
;
A
#
# COMPACT_ATOMS: atom_id res chain seq x y z
N MET A 1 -34.23 10.14 24.38
CA MET A 1 -34.10 9.29 23.18
C MET A 1 -32.68 8.74 23.13
N PRO A 2 -32.46 7.42 23.04
CA PRO A 2 -31.12 6.87 22.95
C PRO A 2 -30.61 7.04 21.51
N ARG A 3 -29.39 7.58 21.35
CA ARG A 3 -28.68 7.66 20.06
C ARG A 3 -28.30 6.25 19.62
N ASN A 4 -28.97 5.72 18.61
CA ASN A 4 -28.49 4.56 17.86
C ASN A 4 -27.16 4.96 17.20
N ARG A 5 -26.04 4.43 17.73
CA ARG A 5 -24.74 4.51 17.05
C ARG A 5 -24.80 3.56 15.86
N HIS A 6 -25.05 4.08 14.67
CA HIS A 6 -24.80 3.35 13.43
C HIS A 6 -23.31 3.04 13.37
N ALA A 7 -22.95 1.77 13.55
CA ALA A 7 -21.59 1.30 13.37
C ALA A 7 -21.36 1.07 11.87
N GLU A 8 -20.99 2.11 11.14
CA GLU A 8 -20.53 1.98 9.77
C GLU A 8 -19.10 1.44 9.77
N ARG A 9 -18.89 0.25 9.20
CA ARG A 9 -17.56 -0.30 8.97
C ARG A 9 -17.02 0.24 7.66
N HIS A 10 -16.21 1.29 7.73
CA HIS A 10 -15.50 1.80 6.55
C HIS A 10 -14.25 0.95 6.26
N LEU A 11 -14.18 0.36 5.07
CA LEU A 11 -13.04 -0.46 4.62
C LEU A 11 -11.83 0.36 4.17
N VAL A 12 -11.99 1.70 4.05
CA VAL A 12 -10.96 2.65 3.59
C VAL A 12 -9.67 2.54 4.41
N HIS A 13 -9.80 2.24 5.70
CA HIS A 13 -8.67 2.01 6.62
C HIS A 13 -7.74 0.86 6.21
N ARG A 14 -8.20 -0.09 5.40
CA ARG A 14 -7.44 -1.29 5.02
C ARG A 14 -6.75 -1.18 3.68
N ILE A 15 -6.95 -0.08 2.94
CA ILE A 15 -6.50 0.05 1.55
C ILE A 15 -4.98 -0.09 1.43
N GLY A 16 -4.19 0.51 2.33
CA GLY A 16 -2.73 0.51 2.24
C GLY A 16 -2.12 -0.89 2.25
N TRP A 17 -2.35 -1.66 3.32
CA TRP A 17 -1.80 -3.01 3.44
C TRP A 17 -2.50 -4.02 2.52
N LEU A 18 -3.78 -3.81 2.18
CA LEU A 18 -4.49 -4.67 1.23
C LEU A 18 -3.97 -4.50 -0.20
N ARG A 19 -3.66 -3.26 -0.62
CA ARG A 19 -3.01 -2.98 -1.91
C ARG A 19 -1.65 -3.67 -1.97
N ALA A 20 -0.83 -3.48 -0.93
CA ALA A 20 0.46 -4.16 -0.78
C ALA A 20 0.33 -5.68 -0.86
N ALA A 21 -0.67 -6.26 -0.19
CA ALA A 21 -0.94 -7.69 -0.20
C ALA A 21 -1.33 -8.23 -1.59
N VAL A 22 -2.24 -7.56 -2.29
CA VAL A 22 -2.70 -7.99 -3.63
C VAL A 22 -1.58 -7.83 -4.65
N LEU A 23 -0.84 -6.72 -4.59
CA LEU A 23 0.33 -6.48 -5.45
C LEU A 23 1.40 -7.57 -5.21
N GLY A 24 1.71 -7.86 -3.94
CA GLY A 24 2.64 -8.92 -3.55
C GLY A 24 2.23 -10.28 -4.11
N ALA A 25 1.00 -10.72 -3.87
CA ALA A 25 0.50 -12.00 -4.35
C ALA A 25 0.55 -12.12 -5.88
N ASN A 26 0.08 -11.10 -6.60
CA ASN A 26 0.09 -11.11 -8.08
C ASN A 26 1.52 -11.13 -8.62
N ASP A 27 2.41 -10.30 -8.09
CA ASP A 27 3.81 -10.26 -8.54
C ASP A 27 4.51 -11.58 -8.24
N GLY A 28 4.28 -12.18 -7.07
CA GLY A 28 4.82 -13.50 -6.70
C GLY A 28 4.41 -14.60 -7.66
N VAL A 29 3.11 -14.66 -8.02
CA VAL A 29 2.58 -15.63 -9.00
C VAL A 29 3.23 -15.41 -10.37
N VAL A 30 3.19 -14.19 -10.91
CA VAL A 30 3.61 -13.91 -12.28
C VAL A 30 5.11 -14.03 -12.44
N SER A 31 5.90 -13.43 -11.55
CA SER A 31 7.37 -13.42 -11.66
C SER A 31 7.96 -14.82 -11.50
N THR A 32 7.48 -15.59 -10.52
CA THR A 32 7.98 -16.94 -10.27
C THR A 32 7.55 -17.91 -11.37
N ALA A 33 6.31 -17.82 -11.86
CA ALA A 33 5.86 -18.61 -13.00
C ALA A 33 6.66 -18.30 -14.27
N SER A 34 6.90 -17.01 -14.56
CA SER A 34 7.67 -16.58 -15.72
C SER A 34 9.11 -17.09 -15.66
N LEU A 35 9.74 -17.04 -14.48
CA LEU A 35 11.08 -17.58 -14.26
C LEU A 35 11.13 -19.10 -14.47
N ILE A 36 10.20 -19.83 -13.86
CA ILE A 36 10.08 -21.30 -14.00
C ILE A 36 9.88 -21.70 -15.47
N VAL A 37 8.96 -21.04 -16.17
CA VAL A 37 8.68 -21.29 -17.59
C VAL A 37 9.90 -20.97 -18.45
N GLY A 38 10.60 -19.86 -18.19
CA GLY A 38 11.81 -19.49 -18.92
C GLY A 38 12.93 -20.52 -18.76
N VAL A 39 13.18 -20.98 -17.53
CA VAL A 39 14.21 -21.99 -17.25
C VAL A 39 13.84 -23.36 -17.84
N ALA A 40 12.56 -23.74 -17.77
CA ALA A 40 12.06 -24.96 -18.41
C ALA A 40 12.20 -24.91 -19.93
N ALA A 41 11.88 -23.77 -20.56
CA ALA A 41 12.01 -23.57 -22.00
C ALA A 41 13.48 -23.63 -22.47
N ALA A 42 14.44 -23.31 -21.59
CA ALA A 42 15.87 -23.46 -21.86
C ALA A 42 16.36 -24.93 -21.82
N GLY A 43 15.48 -25.90 -21.60
CA GLY A 43 15.81 -27.33 -21.58
C GLY A 43 16.40 -27.82 -20.25
N SER A 44 16.20 -27.07 -19.17
CA SER A 44 16.68 -27.43 -17.84
C SER A 44 15.84 -28.54 -17.20
N GLY A 45 16.46 -29.34 -16.32
CA GLY A 45 15.76 -30.37 -15.54
C GLY A 45 14.94 -29.80 -14.39
N ARG A 46 14.14 -30.65 -13.74
CA ARG A 46 13.31 -30.26 -12.59
C ARG A 46 14.15 -29.67 -11.43
N PRO A 47 15.29 -30.25 -11.03
CA PRO A 47 16.09 -29.67 -9.94
C PRO A 47 16.51 -28.23 -10.21
N GLU A 48 16.97 -27.94 -11.43
CA GLU A 48 17.40 -26.61 -11.85
C GLU A 48 16.24 -25.62 -11.88
N ILE A 49 15.07 -26.06 -12.39
CA ILE A 49 13.84 -25.26 -12.37
C ILE A 49 13.42 -24.91 -10.95
N LEU A 50 13.44 -25.87 -10.03
CA LEU A 50 13.04 -25.65 -8.63
C LEU A 50 14.02 -24.77 -7.88
N ILE A 51 15.33 -24.94 -8.12
CA ILE A 51 16.36 -24.06 -7.55
C ILE A 51 16.16 -22.63 -8.04
N ALA A 52 15.95 -22.44 -9.34
CA ALA A 52 15.70 -21.12 -9.92
C ALA A 52 14.42 -20.49 -9.37
N GLY A 53 13.32 -21.24 -9.30
CA GLY A 53 12.05 -20.79 -8.74
C GLY A 53 12.16 -20.41 -7.26
N LEU A 54 12.85 -21.20 -6.45
CA LEU A 54 13.09 -20.90 -5.03
C LEU A 54 13.98 -19.67 -4.86
N ALA A 55 15.04 -19.53 -5.67
CA ALA A 55 15.89 -18.35 -5.68
C ALA A 55 15.09 -17.10 -6.05
N GLY A 56 14.25 -17.18 -7.08
CA GLY A 56 13.34 -16.12 -7.48
C GLY A 56 12.33 -15.75 -6.39
N LEU A 57 11.77 -16.76 -5.70
CA LEU A 57 10.87 -16.53 -4.56
C LEU A 57 11.55 -15.74 -3.45
N VAL A 58 12.74 -16.17 -3.02
CA VAL A 58 13.46 -15.51 -1.92
C VAL A 58 13.90 -14.11 -2.34
N ALA A 59 14.52 -13.97 -3.52
CA ALA A 59 14.99 -12.68 -4.02
C ALA A 59 13.83 -11.69 -4.22
N GLY A 60 12.72 -12.15 -4.81
CA GLY A 60 11.53 -11.32 -5.02
C GLY A 60 10.86 -10.91 -3.71
N ALA A 61 10.70 -11.83 -2.74
CA ALA A 61 10.15 -11.50 -1.43
C ALA A 61 11.00 -10.45 -0.69
N MET A 62 12.33 -10.59 -0.74
CA MET A 62 13.25 -9.59 -0.15
C MET A 62 13.18 -8.24 -0.86
N SER A 63 13.13 -8.24 -2.20
CA SER A 63 12.99 -7.01 -2.99
C SER A 63 11.67 -6.30 -2.70
N MET A 64 10.57 -7.03 -2.58
CA MET A 64 9.25 -6.50 -2.23
C MET A 64 9.22 -5.95 -0.80
N ALA A 65 9.83 -6.65 0.16
CA ALA A 65 9.96 -6.16 1.52
C ALA A 65 10.72 -4.83 1.57
N ALA A 66 11.88 -4.78 0.91
CA ALA A 66 12.73 -3.59 0.89
C ALA A 66 12.04 -2.42 0.17
N GLY A 67 11.44 -2.68 -0.99
CA GLY A 67 10.72 -1.67 -1.78
C GLY A 67 9.55 -1.06 -1.02
N GLU A 68 8.70 -1.90 -0.40
CA GLU A 68 7.55 -1.39 0.37
C GLU A 68 8.00 -0.68 1.65
N TYR A 69 9.03 -1.19 2.34
CA TYR A 69 9.60 -0.52 3.51
C TYR A 69 10.08 0.89 3.15
N VAL A 70 10.90 1.01 2.11
CA VAL A 70 11.44 2.30 1.66
C VAL A 70 10.30 3.23 1.23
N SER A 71 9.34 2.73 0.44
CA SER A 71 8.20 3.53 -0.01
C SER A 71 7.40 4.12 1.15
N VAL A 72 7.03 3.29 2.13
CA VAL A 72 6.21 3.74 3.27
C VAL A 72 7.04 4.53 4.28
N SER A 73 8.34 4.26 4.42
CA SER A 73 9.25 5.07 5.24
C SER A 73 9.41 6.46 4.65
N SER A 74 9.62 6.59 3.34
CA SER A 74 9.72 7.89 2.68
C SER A 74 8.43 8.70 2.77
N GLN A 75 7.27 8.02 2.73
CA GLN A 75 5.99 8.67 3.03
C GLN A 75 5.98 9.21 4.46
N ALA A 76 6.35 8.39 5.45
CA ALA A 76 6.40 8.80 6.86
C ALA A 76 7.35 9.98 7.10
N ASP A 77 8.52 9.98 6.45
CA ASP A 77 9.50 11.06 6.55
C ASP A 77 8.97 12.36 5.94
N THR A 78 8.25 12.27 4.82
CA THR A 78 7.61 13.43 4.16
C THR A 78 6.51 14.01 5.05
N GLU A 79 5.63 13.16 5.58
CA GLU A 79 4.56 13.57 6.51
C GLU A 79 5.13 14.22 7.78
N ALA A 80 6.24 13.70 8.32
CA ALA A 80 6.91 14.27 9.47
C ALA A 80 7.55 15.64 9.16
N ALA A 81 8.12 15.80 7.96
CA ALA A 81 8.71 17.05 7.52
C ALA A 81 7.63 18.14 7.33
N ASP A 82 6.51 17.80 6.69
CA ASP A 82 5.39 18.72 6.53
C ASP A 82 4.77 19.10 7.88
N LEU A 83 4.61 18.15 8.80
CA LEU A 83 4.14 18.44 10.15
C LEU A 83 5.07 19.39 10.92
N ALA A 84 6.39 19.26 10.77
CA ALA A 84 7.35 20.16 11.40
C ALA A 84 7.33 21.57 10.77
N ARG A 85 7.12 21.64 9.45
CA ARG A 85 6.96 22.90 8.71
C ARG A 85 5.70 23.64 9.15
N GLU A 86 4.57 22.94 9.17
CA GLU A 86 3.26 23.45 9.62
C GLU A 86 3.31 24.01 11.05
N GLN A 87 3.97 23.29 11.98
CA GLN A 87 4.17 23.80 13.34
C GLN A 87 4.98 25.11 13.39
N THR A 88 5.93 25.27 12.47
CA THR A 88 6.74 26.49 12.39
C THR A 88 5.93 27.64 11.78
N GLU A 89 5.13 27.35 10.76
CA GLU A 89 4.23 28.29 10.08
C GLU A 89 3.15 28.80 11.06
N LEU A 90 2.45 27.90 11.76
CA LEU A 90 1.48 28.25 12.81
C LEU A 90 2.08 29.09 13.95
N ALA A 91 3.36 28.93 14.27
CA ALA A 91 4.03 29.71 15.31
C ALA A 91 4.53 31.08 14.81
N SER A 92 4.90 31.17 13.53
CA SER A 92 5.54 32.37 12.95
C SER A 92 4.57 33.30 12.24
N ASP A 93 3.50 32.79 11.63
CA ASP A 93 2.43 33.58 11.00
C ASP A 93 1.02 33.00 11.26
N PRO A 94 0.51 33.07 12.50
CA PRO A 94 -0.83 32.58 12.82
C PRO A 94 -1.96 33.28 12.03
N THR A 95 -1.71 34.49 11.54
CA THR A 95 -2.72 35.26 10.80
C THR A 95 -2.76 34.82 9.33
N GLY A 96 -1.60 34.55 8.73
CA GLY A 96 -1.47 33.93 7.42
C GLY A 96 -2.13 32.55 7.39
N GLU A 97 -1.81 31.68 8.34
CA GLU A 97 -2.39 30.33 8.43
C GLU A 97 -3.92 30.34 8.52
N LEU A 98 -4.47 31.26 9.32
CA LEU A 98 -5.93 31.40 9.41
C LEU A 98 -6.55 31.88 8.08
N GLN A 99 -5.85 32.70 7.31
CA GLN A 99 -6.29 33.13 5.98
C GLN A 99 -6.22 31.99 4.97
N GLU A 100 -5.17 31.17 5.03
CA GLU A 100 -5.02 29.97 4.22
C GLU A 100 -6.16 28.98 4.46
N LEU A 101 -6.42 28.63 5.72
CA LEU A 101 -7.51 27.74 6.09
C LEU A 101 -8.88 28.30 5.66
N THR A 102 -9.08 29.62 5.81
CA THR A 102 -10.28 30.31 5.29
C THR A 102 -10.41 30.13 3.78
N GLY A 103 -9.32 30.27 3.04
CA GLY A 103 -9.26 30.07 1.59
C GLY A 103 -9.60 28.65 1.17
N ILE A 104 -9.06 27.64 1.87
CA ILE A 104 -9.37 26.22 1.64
C ILE A 104 -10.87 25.96 1.79
N TYR A 105 -11.49 26.49 2.84
CA TYR A 105 -12.92 26.33 3.08
C TYR A 105 -13.80 27.06 2.07
N ALA A 106 -13.39 28.25 1.64
CA ALA A 106 -14.07 28.98 0.57
C ALA A 106 -13.98 28.22 -0.76
N ALA A 107 -12.81 27.66 -1.11
CA ALA A 107 -12.62 26.84 -2.31
C ALA A 107 -13.45 25.55 -2.30
N ARG A 108 -13.75 25.01 -1.11
CA ARG A 108 -14.68 23.88 -0.91
C ARG A 108 -16.16 24.28 -1.04
N GLY A 109 -16.47 25.57 -1.20
CA GLY A 109 -17.81 26.07 -1.51
C GLY A 109 -18.50 26.84 -0.39
N LEU A 110 -17.81 27.16 0.72
CA LEU A 110 -18.39 28.03 1.75
C LEU A 110 -18.37 29.50 1.31
N ASP A 111 -19.41 30.24 1.70
CA ASP A 111 -19.38 31.72 1.60
C ASP A 111 -18.18 32.27 2.39
N PRO A 112 -17.48 33.32 1.91
CA PRO A 112 -16.28 33.84 2.58
C PRO A 112 -16.47 34.17 4.06
N SER A 113 -17.63 34.70 4.44
CA SER A 113 -17.92 35.04 5.84
C SER A 113 -18.09 33.80 6.72
N LEU A 114 -18.66 32.73 6.16
CA LEU A 114 -18.82 31.45 6.82
C LEU A 114 -17.50 30.67 6.87
N ALA A 115 -16.73 30.67 5.78
CA ALA A 115 -15.41 30.04 5.71
C ALA A 115 -14.48 30.58 6.80
N ARG A 116 -14.48 31.91 6.99
CA ARG A 116 -13.74 32.59 8.05
C ARG A 116 -14.16 32.11 9.44
N GLN A 117 -15.46 32.04 9.71
CA GLN A 117 -15.99 31.58 11.00
C GLN A 117 -15.64 30.10 11.27
N VAL A 118 -15.70 29.26 10.25
CA VAL A 118 -15.32 27.84 10.36
C VAL A 118 -13.82 27.71 10.66
N ALA A 119 -12.98 28.42 9.91
CA ALA A 119 -11.54 28.44 10.14
C ALA A 119 -11.23 28.89 11.58
N GLU A 120 -11.77 30.03 12.04
CA GLU A 120 -11.55 30.54 13.40
C GLU A 120 -11.92 29.52 14.49
N GLN A 121 -13.09 28.86 14.35
CA GLN A 121 -13.55 27.88 15.34
C GLN A 121 -12.71 26.59 15.34
N LEU A 122 -12.25 26.13 14.18
CA LEU A 122 -11.45 24.91 14.08
C LEU A 122 -10.00 25.16 14.52
N THR A 123 -9.41 26.28 14.11
CA THR A 123 -8.09 26.73 14.58
C THR A 123 -8.07 26.93 16.09
N ALA A 124 -9.14 27.48 16.69
CA ALA A 124 -9.23 27.64 18.15
C ALA A 124 -9.26 26.31 18.92
N LYS A 125 -9.76 25.24 18.29
CA LYS A 125 -9.85 23.91 18.91
C LYS A 125 -8.57 23.11 18.72
N ASP A 126 -8.04 23.09 17.51
CA ASP A 126 -6.93 22.24 17.10
C ASP A 126 -6.28 22.81 15.83
N PRO A 127 -5.37 23.79 15.96
CA PRO A 127 -4.79 24.50 14.82
C PRO A 127 -4.02 23.53 13.93
N LEU A 128 -3.06 22.80 14.50
CA LEU A 128 -2.27 21.81 13.76
C LEU A 128 -3.14 20.72 13.13
N GLY A 129 -4.09 20.16 13.87
CA GLY A 129 -4.94 19.09 13.32
C GLY A 129 -5.93 19.57 12.26
N SER A 130 -6.31 20.86 12.25
CA SER A 130 -7.10 21.43 11.14
C SER A 130 -6.28 21.53 9.85
N HIS A 131 -5.06 22.06 9.91
CA HIS A 131 -4.19 22.15 8.74
C HIS A 131 -3.74 20.75 8.25
N LEU A 132 -3.31 19.85 9.15
CA LEU A 132 -2.96 18.49 8.78
C LEU A 132 -4.08 17.79 8.00
N ARG A 133 -5.34 17.93 8.44
CA ARG A 133 -6.49 17.28 7.80
C ARG A 133 -6.99 18.01 6.56
N ASP A 134 -7.09 19.33 6.62
CA ASP A 134 -7.80 20.11 5.60
C ASP A 134 -6.89 20.66 4.50
N GLU A 135 -5.62 20.87 4.81
CA GLU A 135 -4.61 21.33 3.85
C GLU A 135 -3.77 20.14 3.35
N LEU A 136 -3.14 19.41 4.27
CA LEU A 136 -2.18 18.35 3.93
C LEU A 136 -2.82 16.99 3.65
N GLY A 137 -4.10 16.81 4.00
CA GLY A 137 -4.82 15.54 3.86
C GLY A 137 -4.27 14.41 4.76
N ILE A 138 -3.40 14.74 5.71
CA ILE A 138 -2.83 13.83 6.70
C ILE A 138 -3.89 13.61 7.78
N SER A 139 -4.36 12.37 7.91
CA SER A 139 -5.29 11.97 8.95
C SER A 139 -4.72 10.82 9.76
N GLU A 140 -4.98 10.81 11.07
CA GLU A 140 -4.55 9.74 12.00
C GLU A 140 -5.02 8.33 11.59
N ILE A 141 -6.00 8.27 10.69
CA ILE A 141 -6.60 7.05 10.14
C ILE A 141 -5.58 6.24 9.32
N VAL A 142 -4.58 6.88 8.71
CA VAL A 142 -3.60 6.22 7.82
C VAL A 142 -2.19 6.54 8.28
N SER A 143 -1.83 6.10 9.49
CA SER A 143 -0.44 6.17 9.92
C SER A 143 0.42 5.21 9.08
N ALA A 144 1.51 5.74 8.52
CA ALA A 144 2.49 4.97 7.80
C ALA A 144 3.06 3.86 8.71
N ALA A 145 2.97 2.60 8.27
CA ALA A 145 3.47 1.43 9.00
C ALA A 145 4.48 0.65 8.14
N PRO A 146 5.73 1.15 7.97
CA PRO A 146 6.67 0.61 6.99
C PRO A 146 7.00 -0.86 7.19
N VAL A 147 7.25 -1.26 8.45
CA VAL A 147 7.58 -2.65 8.80
C VAL A 147 6.42 -3.58 8.50
N GLN A 148 5.19 -3.19 8.86
CA GLN A 148 4.01 -4.00 8.58
C GLN A 148 3.79 -4.15 7.08
N ALA A 149 3.89 -3.05 6.32
CA ALA A 149 3.73 -3.07 4.87
C ALA A 149 4.76 -4.00 4.20
N ALA A 150 6.03 -3.89 4.59
CA ALA A 150 7.11 -4.75 4.12
C ALA A 150 6.85 -6.25 4.37
N PHE A 151 6.47 -6.62 5.59
CA PHE A 151 6.16 -8.02 5.93
C PHE A 151 4.95 -8.54 5.18
N VAL A 152 3.89 -7.75 5.06
CA VAL A 152 2.68 -8.13 4.32
C VAL A 152 2.99 -8.33 2.84
N SER A 153 3.73 -7.42 2.20
CA SER A 153 4.17 -7.55 0.80
C SER A 153 5.04 -8.79 0.59
N ALA A 154 6.02 -9.02 1.47
CA ALA A 154 6.91 -10.18 1.37
C ALA A 154 6.18 -11.51 1.55
N ALA A 155 5.30 -11.59 2.55
CA ALA A 155 4.55 -12.81 2.86
C ALA A 155 3.55 -13.15 1.73
N THR A 156 2.88 -12.14 1.19
CA THR A 156 1.92 -12.33 0.09
C THR A 156 2.63 -12.65 -1.22
N PHE A 157 3.78 -12.04 -1.50
CA PHE A 157 4.67 -12.46 -2.58
C PHE A 157 5.08 -13.92 -2.45
N ALA A 158 5.60 -14.32 -1.27
CA ALA A 158 6.02 -15.70 -1.04
C ALA A 158 4.86 -16.69 -1.20
N ALA A 159 3.67 -16.33 -0.71
CA ALA A 159 2.46 -17.14 -0.87
C ALA A 159 2.05 -17.26 -2.35
N GLY A 160 2.11 -16.16 -3.11
CA GLY A 160 1.85 -16.18 -4.55
C GLY A 160 2.86 -17.02 -5.32
N ALA A 161 4.16 -16.84 -5.03
CA ALA A 161 5.27 -17.58 -5.63
C ALA A 161 5.26 -19.09 -5.31
N ALA A 162 4.75 -19.47 -4.14
CA ALA A 162 4.62 -20.88 -3.75
C ALA A 162 3.67 -21.66 -4.67
N VAL A 163 2.69 -21.00 -5.30
CA VAL A 163 1.73 -21.65 -6.22
C VAL A 163 2.43 -22.24 -7.45
N PRO A 164 3.07 -21.44 -8.33
CA PRO A 164 3.77 -21.98 -9.50
C PRO A 164 4.94 -22.90 -9.10
N LEU A 165 5.62 -22.65 -7.97
CA LEU A 165 6.70 -23.50 -7.49
C LEU A 165 6.20 -24.89 -7.06
N GLY A 166 5.10 -24.96 -6.31
CA GLY A 166 4.47 -26.23 -5.91
C GLY A 166 3.96 -27.01 -7.12
N VAL A 167 3.40 -26.31 -8.11
CA VAL A 167 2.96 -26.94 -9.37
C VAL A 167 4.15 -27.49 -10.15
N ALA A 168 5.25 -26.76 -10.26
CA ALA A 168 6.47 -27.25 -10.93
C ALA A 168 7.07 -28.49 -10.24
N ALA A 169 6.95 -28.58 -8.91
CA ALA A 169 7.43 -29.73 -8.14
C ALA A 169 6.61 -31.00 -8.41
N LEU A 170 5.30 -30.87 -8.58
CA LEU A 170 4.37 -31.99 -8.72
C LEU A 170 4.04 -32.36 -10.18
N ALA A 171 4.15 -31.41 -11.11
CA ALA A 171 3.77 -31.62 -12.50
C ALA A 171 4.68 -32.64 -13.21
N PRO A 172 4.18 -33.44 -14.16
CA PRO A 172 5.01 -34.30 -15.01
C PRO A 172 6.12 -33.51 -15.70
N ALA A 173 7.34 -34.04 -15.72
CA ALA A 173 8.53 -33.31 -16.18
C ALA A 173 8.40 -32.77 -17.63
N THR A 174 7.72 -33.51 -18.50
CA THR A 174 7.46 -33.14 -19.90
C THR A 174 6.44 -32.02 -20.07
N HIS A 175 5.67 -31.69 -19.03
CA HIS A 175 4.53 -30.77 -19.11
C HIS A 175 4.57 -29.64 -18.06
N ILE A 176 5.69 -29.46 -17.35
CA ILE A 176 5.84 -28.43 -16.30
C ILE A 176 5.33 -27.06 -16.78
N THR A 177 5.75 -26.62 -17.97
CA THR A 177 5.36 -25.32 -18.55
C THR A 177 3.85 -25.15 -18.65
N VAL A 178 3.12 -26.17 -19.15
CA VAL A 178 1.67 -26.09 -19.35
C VAL A 178 0.93 -26.06 -18.00
N TRP A 179 1.36 -26.89 -17.05
CA TRP A 179 0.77 -26.93 -15.71
C TRP A 179 1.00 -25.63 -14.94
N VAL A 180 2.21 -25.09 -14.98
CA VAL A 180 2.55 -23.82 -14.32
C VAL A 180 1.78 -22.66 -14.94
N ALA A 181 1.69 -22.59 -16.28
CA ALA A 181 0.89 -21.58 -16.96
C ALA A 181 -0.60 -21.67 -16.60
N GLY A 182 -1.17 -22.87 -16.61
CA GLY A 182 -2.57 -23.09 -16.23
C GLY A 182 -2.85 -22.70 -14.78
N ALA A 183 -1.99 -23.11 -13.84
CA ALA A 183 -2.12 -22.74 -12.44
C ALA A 183 -1.97 -21.22 -12.20
N THR A 184 -1.10 -20.57 -12.97
CA THR A 184 -0.92 -19.12 -12.92
C THR A 184 -2.20 -18.40 -13.33
N LEU A 185 -2.83 -18.81 -14.44
CA LEU A 185 -4.10 -18.24 -14.88
C LEU A 185 -5.22 -18.40 -13.85
N VAL A 186 -5.32 -19.59 -13.23
CA VAL A 186 -6.29 -19.86 -12.17
C VAL A 186 -6.03 -19.00 -10.93
N ALA A 187 -4.76 -18.89 -10.51
CA ALA A 187 -4.39 -18.08 -9.36
C ALA A 187 -4.69 -16.58 -9.58
N LEU A 188 -4.38 -16.05 -10.76
CA LEU A 188 -4.69 -14.67 -11.11
C LEU A 188 -6.20 -14.41 -11.18
N ALA A 189 -6.97 -15.34 -11.75
CA ALA A 189 -8.44 -15.25 -11.75
C ALA A 189 -9.01 -15.25 -10.32
N GLY A 190 -8.41 -15.98 -9.39
CA GLY A 190 -8.83 -15.99 -7.98
C GLY A 190 -8.40 -14.74 -7.19
N LEU A 191 -7.29 -14.09 -7.56
CA LEU A 191 -6.76 -12.90 -6.88
C LEU A 191 -7.37 -11.59 -7.41
N GLY A 192 -7.96 -11.60 -8.61
CA GLY A 192 -8.53 -10.40 -9.21
C GLY A 192 -9.15 -10.57 -10.60
N GLY A 193 -9.70 -11.76 -10.90
CA GLY A 193 -10.74 -11.88 -11.91
C GLY A 193 -12.08 -11.32 -11.43
#